data_AF-A0A7C6PXE8-F1
#
_entry.id   AF-A0A7C6PXE8-F1
#
_cell.length_a   1.000
_cell.length_b   1.000
_cell.length_c   1.000
_cell.angle_alpha   90.00
_cell.angle_beta   90.00
_cell.angle_gamma   90.00
#
_symmetry.space_group_name_H-M   'P 1'
#
loop_
_entity.id
_entity.type
_entity.pdbx_description
1 polymer ?
#
loop_
_entity_poly.entity_id
_entity_poly.type
_entity_poly.pdbx_seq_one_letter_code
_entity_poly.pdbx_strand_id
1 'polypeptide(L)'
;MKRFFVLILVGLLTIFLLGCVQKYNKENNNSLKDEPGIIGYIMSKKDGRILVVNPDASGSDDGEYYEAIWFSNAPEDIGVGEKVKVWYSILQESYPAQSEVEHLEVIPSQKPEGANLTEAEALSKALLSLENKPDVLLTVRSIEYDQDFNIWNIQLKDVYGGELVTITVDDSDQTAFSSLGGIRLGDSFEDVIKILGKEYKKVDRIDYSGSIGEDMIVLEFSKGIEVILGKESNKVIMVVSHSPDFETDLGVNVGDRAKVVFEKYKPRFAEVKSRHGDETLTGWFHLGNEQVMVFDFNKADQVRTNENVIPDSTVQEIVLAYWKHFD
;
A
#
# COMPACT_ATOMS: atom_id res chain seq x y z
N MET A 1 -44.37 40.89 59.38
CA MET A 1 -43.92 42.15 60.03
C MET A 1 -42.40 42.25 59.94
N LYS A 2 -41.84 43.47 60.01
CA LYS A 2 -40.39 43.81 60.03
C LYS A 2 -39.51 43.25 58.88
N ARG A 3 -39.10 44.15 57.99
CA ARG A 3 -37.96 44.03 57.06
C ARG A 3 -36.73 44.76 57.65
N PHE A 4 -35.58 44.65 56.98
CA PHE A 4 -34.38 45.51 57.05
C PHE A 4 -33.57 45.57 58.36
N PHE A 5 -32.29 45.20 58.26
CA PHE A 5 -31.20 46.20 58.29
C PHE A 5 -30.09 45.78 57.30
N VAL A 6 -29.20 46.70 56.90
CA VAL A 6 -28.50 46.66 55.59
C VAL A 6 -27.20 47.50 55.63
N LEU A 7 -26.12 47.03 54.96
CA LEU A 7 -24.79 47.69 54.77
C LEU A 7 -23.96 47.86 56.09
N ILE A 8 -22.62 48.06 56.18
CA ILE A 8 -21.46 48.30 55.27
C ILE A 8 -20.13 47.95 56.05
N LEU A 9 -18.85 47.91 55.61
CA LEU A 9 -18.06 48.10 54.37
C LEU A 9 -16.62 47.47 54.54
N VAL A 10 -15.98 46.96 53.47
CA VAL A 10 -14.49 46.73 53.28
C VAL A 10 -13.70 45.76 54.20
N GLY A 11 -12.79 44.98 53.58
CA GLY A 11 -11.66 44.33 54.27
C GLY A 11 -10.91 43.26 53.46
N LEU A 12 -9.91 43.63 52.64
CA LEU A 12 -8.93 42.67 52.09
C LEU A 12 -7.81 42.43 53.14
N LEU A 13 -7.44 41.17 53.43
CA LEU A 13 -6.03 40.74 53.53
C LEU A 13 -5.86 39.19 53.56
N THR A 14 -5.55 38.66 52.38
CA THR A 14 -4.61 37.56 52.04
C THR A 14 -3.81 36.80 53.14
N ILE A 15 -3.72 35.46 52.95
CA ILE A 15 -2.59 34.55 53.32
C ILE A 15 -2.46 34.29 54.86
N PHE A 16 -2.18 33.09 55.40
CA PHE A 16 -1.42 31.91 54.96
C PHE A 16 -2.19 30.58 55.06
N LEU A 17 -2.00 29.69 54.09
CA LEU A 17 -1.97 28.24 54.32
C LEU A 17 -0.54 27.75 54.04
N LEU A 18 0.09 27.14 55.04
CA LEU A 18 1.47 26.65 54.97
C LEU A 18 1.52 25.28 54.27
N GLY A 19 1.37 25.29 52.95
CA GLY A 19 1.84 24.17 52.12
C GLY A 19 3.37 24.14 52.15
N CYS A 20 3.96 23.08 52.72
CA CYS A 20 5.40 22.89 52.67
C CYS A 20 5.84 22.69 51.21
N VAL A 21 6.53 23.70 50.65
CA VAL A 21 7.18 23.56 49.34
C VAL A 21 8.33 22.57 49.49
N GLN A 22 8.06 21.30 49.23
CA GLN A 22 9.10 20.30 49.02
C GLN A 22 9.87 20.72 47.76
N LYS A 23 11.06 21.27 47.98
CA LYS A 23 11.92 21.82 46.94
C LYS A 23 12.41 20.70 46.03
N TYR A 24 11.63 20.41 44.99
CA TYR A 24 11.96 19.43 43.97
C TYR A 24 13.18 19.95 43.21
N ASN A 25 14.37 19.45 43.56
CA ASN A 25 15.58 19.76 42.82
C ASN A 25 15.44 19.14 41.44
N LYS A 26 15.22 19.97 40.41
CA LYS A 26 15.34 19.55 39.03
C LYS A 26 16.82 19.31 38.72
N GLU A 27 17.29 18.10 38.99
CA GLU A 27 18.54 17.62 38.42
C GLU A 27 18.36 17.56 36.90
N ASN A 28 19.11 18.41 36.18
CA ASN A 28 19.13 18.42 34.73
C ASN A 28 19.98 17.23 34.23
N ASN A 29 19.50 16.01 34.45
CA ASN A 29 19.99 14.82 33.75
C ASN A 29 19.49 14.89 32.31
N ASN A 30 20.10 15.77 31.52
CA ASN A 30 19.86 15.95 30.10
C ASN A 30 20.59 14.87 29.27
N SER A 31 20.57 13.64 29.78
CA SER A 31 20.75 12.45 28.96
C SER A 31 19.47 12.28 28.14
N LEU A 32 19.60 12.36 26.82
CA LEU A 32 18.73 11.57 25.94
C LEU A 32 18.77 10.12 26.46
N LYS A 33 17.65 9.40 26.43
CA LYS A 33 17.73 7.95 26.61
C LYS A 33 18.47 7.41 25.40
N ASP A 34 19.68 6.86 25.61
CA ASP A 34 20.44 6.24 24.51
C ASP A 34 19.69 5.01 23.95
N GLU A 35 18.85 4.38 24.77
CA GLU A 35 17.92 3.32 24.38
C GLU A 35 16.57 3.91 23.87
N PRO A 36 15.98 3.37 22.80
CA PRO A 36 14.68 3.80 22.30
C PRO A 36 13.55 3.49 23.30
N GLY A 37 12.45 4.24 23.20
CA GLY A 37 11.27 4.01 24.02
C GLY A 37 10.50 2.76 23.60
N ILE A 38 10.43 2.49 22.29
CA ILE A 38 9.83 1.28 21.71
C ILE A 38 10.68 0.79 20.51
N ILE A 39 10.70 -0.53 20.31
CA ILE A 39 11.13 -1.16 19.06
C ILE A 39 9.97 -2.01 18.56
N GLY A 40 9.59 -1.87 17.30
CA GLY A 40 8.39 -2.53 16.76
C GLY A 40 8.23 -2.39 15.25
N TYR A 41 7.14 -2.92 14.72
CA TYR A 41 6.78 -2.79 13.30
C TYR A 41 5.76 -1.66 13.13
N ILE A 42 5.84 -0.92 12.01
CA ILE A 42 4.79 0.01 11.60
C ILE A 42 3.62 -0.79 11.03
N MET A 43 2.57 -0.98 11.85
CA MET A 43 1.40 -1.79 11.52
C MET A 43 0.31 -1.00 10.79
N SER A 44 0.35 0.35 10.81
CA SER A 44 -0.58 1.20 10.07
C SER A 44 -0.04 2.63 9.92
N LYS A 45 -0.49 3.37 8.90
CA LYS A 45 -0.22 4.80 8.68
C LYS A 45 -1.54 5.49 8.31
N LYS A 46 -2.09 6.31 9.21
CA LYS A 46 -3.40 7.00 9.07
C LYS A 46 -3.29 8.43 9.60
N ASP A 47 -3.90 9.42 8.93
CA ASP A 47 -3.92 10.85 9.33
C ASP A 47 -2.54 11.49 9.63
N GLY A 48 -1.49 11.11 8.90
CA GLY A 48 -0.12 11.59 9.18
C GLY A 48 0.50 11.03 10.47
N ARG A 49 -0.09 9.96 11.03
CA ARG A 49 0.40 9.21 12.20
C ARG A 49 0.77 7.79 11.79
N ILE A 50 1.72 7.20 12.51
CA ILE A 50 2.07 5.77 12.40
C ILE A 50 1.63 5.01 13.65
N LEU A 51 1.21 3.76 13.50
CA LEU A 51 1.00 2.82 14.59
C LEU A 51 2.22 1.89 14.67
N VAL A 52 3.00 1.99 15.73
CA VAL A 52 4.10 1.07 16.01
C VAL A 52 3.65 0.05 17.05
N VAL A 53 3.85 -1.24 16.78
CA VAL A 53 3.52 -2.33 17.70
C VAL A 53 4.76 -3.18 17.94
N ASN A 54 5.07 -3.41 19.22
CA ASN A 54 6.15 -4.30 19.65
C ASN A 54 5.71 -5.77 19.48
N PRO A 55 6.45 -6.62 18.73
CA PRO A 55 6.15 -8.05 18.61
C PRO A 55 6.39 -8.83 19.91
N ASP A 56 7.27 -8.33 20.78
CA ASP A 56 7.65 -8.99 22.02
C ASP A 56 6.61 -8.69 23.12
N ALA A 57 5.95 -9.75 23.59
CA ALA A 57 4.97 -9.64 24.67
C ALA A 57 5.65 -9.41 26.02
N SER A 58 5.00 -8.62 26.87
CA SER A 58 5.25 -8.60 28.31
C SER A 58 4.08 -9.26 29.06
N GLY A 59 4.36 -9.93 30.16
CA GLY A 59 3.38 -10.71 30.91
C GLY A 59 3.85 -12.14 31.17
N SER A 60 2.88 -13.02 31.40
CA SER A 60 3.06 -14.48 31.58
C SER A 60 2.01 -15.21 30.76
N ASP A 61 2.12 -16.53 30.62
CA ASP A 61 1.29 -17.37 29.73
C ASP A 61 -0.25 -17.14 29.84
N ASP A 62 -0.73 -16.73 31.01
CA ASP A 62 -2.14 -16.38 31.27
C ASP A 62 -2.62 -15.05 30.61
N GLY A 63 -1.72 -14.25 30.03
CA GLY A 63 -2.05 -12.98 29.38
C GLY A 63 -0.83 -12.22 28.82
N GLU A 64 -0.69 -12.22 27.48
CA GLU A 64 0.32 -11.45 26.74
C GLU A 64 -0.14 -9.99 26.52
N TYR A 65 0.65 -9.00 26.94
CA TYR A 65 0.45 -7.58 26.62
C TYR A 65 1.51 -7.10 25.63
N TYR A 66 1.05 -6.55 24.51
CA TYR A 66 1.90 -5.92 23.48
C TYR A 66 1.85 -4.41 23.61
N GLU A 67 3.02 -3.77 23.60
CA GLU A 67 3.10 -2.33 23.55
C GLU A 67 2.73 -1.84 22.15
N ALA A 68 1.72 -0.97 22.08
CA ALA A 68 1.20 -0.39 20.84
C ALA A 68 1.03 1.12 21.02
N ILE A 69 1.62 1.92 20.12
CA ILE A 69 1.66 3.38 20.22
C ILE A 69 1.39 4.02 18.86
N TRP A 70 0.43 4.94 18.82
CA TRP A 70 0.24 5.88 17.72
C TRP A 70 1.18 7.09 17.89
N PHE A 71 2.06 7.30 16.92
CA PHE A 71 2.98 8.43 16.88
C PHE A 71 2.57 9.47 15.84
N SER A 72 2.53 10.75 16.25
CA SER A 72 2.51 11.91 15.34
C SER A 72 3.93 12.41 15.03
N ASN A 73 4.06 13.28 14.02
CA ASN A 73 5.33 13.91 13.60
C ASN A 73 6.42 12.90 13.16
N ALA A 74 6.00 11.74 12.66
CA ALA A 74 6.90 10.77 12.05
C ALA A 74 7.28 11.20 10.61
N PRO A 75 8.43 10.78 10.06
CA PRO A 75 8.84 11.14 8.70
C PRO A 75 7.82 10.78 7.61
N GLU A 76 7.86 11.48 6.48
CA GLU A 76 6.94 11.21 5.37
C GLU A 76 7.31 9.93 4.60
N ASP A 77 8.61 9.61 4.52
CA ASP A 77 9.23 8.57 3.70
C ASP A 77 9.16 7.14 4.29
N ILE A 78 8.91 6.99 5.60
CA ILE A 78 8.77 5.67 6.25
C ILE A 78 7.48 4.93 5.83
N GLY A 79 7.59 3.61 5.70
CA GLY A 79 6.54 2.72 5.17
C GLY A 79 5.81 1.88 6.22
N VAL A 80 4.60 1.43 5.88
CA VAL A 80 3.94 0.33 6.60
C VAL A 80 4.71 -0.97 6.35
N GLY A 81 4.93 -1.76 7.39
CA GLY A 81 5.73 -2.98 7.37
C GLY A 81 7.18 -2.81 7.85
N GLU A 82 7.72 -1.58 7.88
CA GLU A 82 9.09 -1.35 8.36
C GLU A 82 9.22 -1.63 9.87
N LYS A 83 10.39 -2.16 10.28
CA LYS A 83 10.76 -2.28 11.69
C LYS A 83 11.52 -1.04 12.12
N VAL A 84 11.11 -0.41 13.21
CA VAL A 84 11.65 0.87 13.68
C VAL A 84 12.02 0.84 15.16
N LYS A 85 12.97 1.69 15.53
CA LYS A 85 13.19 2.18 16.90
C LYS A 85 12.60 3.59 16.99
N VAL A 86 11.89 3.92 18.06
CA VAL A 86 11.34 5.27 18.27
C VAL A 86 11.68 5.80 19.66
N TRP A 87 12.12 7.05 19.72
CA TRP A 87 12.37 7.81 20.95
C TRP A 87 11.28 8.86 21.15
N TYR A 88 10.83 8.99 22.40
CA TYR A 88 9.78 9.90 22.83
C TYR A 88 9.85 10.11 24.36
N SER A 89 9.42 11.28 24.85
CA SER A 89 9.38 11.60 26.28
C SER A 89 7.98 11.72 26.90
N ILE A 90 6.95 12.02 26.10
CA ILE A 90 5.57 12.24 26.57
C ILE A 90 4.64 11.16 25.99
N LEU A 91 3.96 10.42 26.87
CA LEU A 91 2.98 9.39 26.51
C LEU A 91 1.60 9.75 27.06
N GLN A 92 0.56 9.64 26.24
CA GLN A 92 -0.84 9.79 26.67
C GLN A 92 -1.43 8.41 27.01
N GLU A 93 -1.86 8.24 28.26
CA GLU A 93 -2.41 6.99 28.79
C GLU A 93 -3.71 6.58 28.05
N SER A 94 -3.55 5.67 27.09
CA SER A 94 -4.59 5.09 26.24
C SER A 94 -4.09 3.74 25.68
N TYR A 95 -4.93 2.95 25.02
CA TYR A 95 -4.49 1.72 24.34
C TYR A 95 -5.13 1.60 22.93
N PRO A 96 -4.33 1.61 21.84
CA PRO A 96 -2.91 1.98 21.79
C PRO A 96 -2.65 3.34 22.46
N ALA A 97 -1.48 3.51 23.06
CA ALA A 97 -1.08 4.78 23.63
C ALA A 97 -0.77 5.81 22.53
N GLN A 98 -0.61 7.08 22.88
CA GLN A 98 -0.35 8.16 21.91
C GLN A 98 0.86 9.00 22.30
N SER A 99 1.70 9.34 21.33
CA SER A 99 2.94 10.10 21.55
C SER A 99 3.37 10.86 20.27
N GLU A 100 4.50 11.56 20.33
CA GLU A 100 5.12 12.27 19.21
C GLU A 100 6.55 11.72 19.01
N VAL A 101 7.00 11.59 17.76
CA VAL A 101 8.37 11.17 17.45
C VAL A 101 9.37 12.28 17.82
N GLU A 102 10.34 11.97 18.67
CA GLU A 102 11.50 12.85 18.91
C GLU A 102 12.72 12.43 18.05
N HIS A 103 12.89 11.12 17.85
CA HIS A 103 13.84 10.52 16.92
C HIS A 103 13.33 9.14 16.48
N LEU A 104 13.65 8.72 15.26
CA LEU A 104 13.25 7.43 14.69
C LEU A 104 14.38 6.86 13.84
N GLU A 105 14.63 5.56 13.99
CA GLU A 105 15.57 4.80 13.16
C GLU A 105 14.86 3.59 12.54
N VAL A 106 14.89 3.50 11.21
CA VAL A 106 14.52 2.27 10.51
C VAL A 106 15.62 1.22 10.73
N ILE A 107 15.22 0.03 11.17
CA ILE A 107 16.08 -1.15 11.22
C ILE A 107 16.06 -1.76 9.81
N PRO A 108 17.22 -1.91 9.13
CA PRO A 108 17.27 -2.48 7.79
C PRO A 108 16.58 -3.84 7.73
N SER A 109 15.55 -3.94 6.89
CA SER A 109 14.74 -5.16 6.73
C SER A 109 15.52 -6.23 6.00
N GLN A 110 15.38 -7.49 6.40
CA GLN A 110 16.12 -8.57 5.77
C GLN A 110 15.54 -8.92 4.40
N LYS A 111 16.41 -9.40 3.51
CA LYS A 111 16.07 -10.02 2.24
C LYS A 111 16.80 -11.36 2.14
N PRO A 112 16.11 -12.48 2.40
CA PRO A 112 16.67 -13.83 2.29
C PRO A 112 17.20 -14.12 0.89
N GLU A 113 18.10 -15.09 0.77
CA GLU A 113 18.59 -15.53 -0.54
C GLU A 113 17.44 -16.12 -1.37
N GLY A 114 17.33 -15.70 -2.63
CA GLY A 114 16.26 -16.09 -3.54
C GLY A 114 14.97 -15.28 -3.43
N ALA A 115 14.74 -14.52 -2.35
CA ALA A 115 13.56 -13.67 -2.22
C ALA A 115 13.62 -12.44 -3.13
N ASN A 116 12.46 -11.97 -3.59
CA ASN A 116 12.30 -10.73 -4.37
C ASN A 116 11.87 -9.56 -3.47
N LEU A 117 11.11 -9.82 -2.41
CA LEU A 117 10.73 -8.84 -1.40
C LEU A 117 11.73 -8.80 -0.23
N THR A 118 11.66 -7.75 0.58
CA THR A 118 12.13 -7.70 1.96
C THR A 118 11.05 -8.15 2.95
N GLU A 119 11.43 -8.45 4.20
CA GLU A 119 10.50 -8.68 5.33
C GLU A 119 9.43 -7.58 5.44
N ALA A 120 9.82 -6.31 5.26
CA ALA A 120 8.92 -5.17 5.36
C ALA A 120 7.94 -5.08 4.20
N GLU A 121 8.39 -5.30 2.95
CA GLU A 121 7.50 -5.32 1.79
C GLU A 121 6.50 -6.50 1.86
N ALA A 122 6.94 -7.65 2.35
CA ALA A 122 6.07 -8.81 2.58
C ALA A 122 5.03 -8.54 3.68
N LEU A 123 5.44 -7.95 4.82
CA LEU A 123 4.51 -7.53 5.87
C LEU A 123 3.56 -6.43 5.38
N SER A 124 4.03 -5.49 4.56
CA SER A 124 3.21 -4.43 3.96
C SER A 124 2.12 -5.00 3.07
N LYS A 125 2.47 -5.91 2.13
CA LYS A 125 1.50 -6.66 1.31
C LYS A 125 0.50 -7.43 2.18
N ALA A 126 0.96 -8.08 3.25
CA ALA A 126 0.09 -8.81 4.16
C ALA A 126 -0.92 -7.90 4.88
N LEU A 127 -0.49 -6.73 5.38
CA LEU A 127 -1.35 -5.76 6.05
C LEU A 127 -2.35 -5.10 5.08
N LEU A 128 -1.93 -4.78 3.85
CA LEU A 128 -2.82 -4.29 2.79
C LEU A 128 -3.95 -5.28 2.48
N SER A 129 -3.69 -6.59 2.54
CA SER A 129 -4.73 -7.63 2.36
C SER A 129 -5.82 -7.64 3.46
N LEU A 130 -5.63 -6.86 4.53
CA LEU A 130 -6.54 -6.78 5.69
C LEU A 130 -7.35 -5.48 5.77
N GLU A 131 -7.10 -4.47 4.94
CA GLU A 131 -7.71 -3.13 5.13
C GLU A 131 -9.26 -3.12 5.06
N ASN A 132 -9.86 -4.13 4.43
CA ASN A 132 -11.31 -4.33 4.35
C ASN A 132 -11.91 -5.11 5.54
N LYS A 133 -11.14 -5.36 6.61
CA LYS A 133 -11.60 -5.98 7.87
C LYS A 133 -11.86 -4.89 8.93
N PRO A 134 -12.59 -5.17 10.01
CA PRO A 134 -12.68 -4.25 11.15
C PRO A 134 -11.28 -3.86 11.67
N ASP A 135 -11.15 -2.68 12.29
CA ASP A 135 -9.92 -2.21 12.96
C ASP A 135 -9.53 -3.15 14.13
N VAL A 136 -8.86 -4.26 13.80
CA VAL A 136 -8.24 -5.19 14.73
C VAL A 136 -6.81 -4.72 14.98
N LEU A 137 -6.42 -4.65 16.26
CA LEU A 137 -5.07 -4.29 16.64
C LEU A 137 -4.18 -5.55 16.56
N LEU A 138 -3.34 -5.59 15.54
CA LEU A 138 -2.50 -6.74 15.22
C LEU A 138 -1.05 -6.55 15.64
N THR A 139 -0.40 -7.64 16.05
CA THR A 139 1.05 -7.73 16.26
C THR A 139 1.66 -8.84 15.42
N VAL A 140 2.94 -8.72 15.10
CA VAL A 140 3.70 -9.70 14.31
C VAL A 140 4.21 -10.82 15.22
N ARG A 141 4.10 -12.07 14.77
CA ARG A 141 4.68 -13.25 15.43
C ARG A 141 5.85 -13.84 14.66
N SER A 142 5.70 -14.00 13.35
CA SER A 142 6.80 -14.37 12.47
C SER A 142 6.61 -13.84 11.05
N ILE A 143 7.73 -13.70 10.35
CA ILE A 143 7.86 -13.31 8.95
C ILE A 143 8.84 -14.32 8.37
N GLU A 144 8.34 -15.37 7.72
CA GLU A 144 9.14 -16.51 7.29
C GLU A 144 9.09 -16.67 5.77
N TYR A 145 10.24 -16.55 5.10
CA TYR A 145 10.34 -16.82 3.66
C TYR A 145 10.51 -18.32 3.41
N ASP A 146 9.63 -18.87 2.58
CA ASP A 146 9.70 -20.24 2.08
C ASP A 146 10.22 -20.21 0.64
N GLN A 147 11.47 -20.65 0.47
CA GLN A 147 12.17 -20.65 -0.81
C GLN A 147 11.70 -21.77 -1.75
N ASP A 148 11.19 -22.89 -1.24
CA ASP A 148 10.72 -24.01 -2.06
C ASP A 148 9.38 -23.67 -2.76
N PHE A 149 8.55 -22.83 -2.12
CA PHE A 149 7.28 -22.35 -2.67
C PHE A 149 7.30 -20.89 -3.17
N ASN A 150 8.38 -20.14 -2.95
CA ASN A 150 8.54 -18.72 -3.31
C ASN A 150 7.42 -17.84 -2.70
N ILE A 151 7.22 -17.97 -1.38
CA ILE A 151 6.19 -17.27 -0.60
C ILE A 151 6.74 -16.77 0.73
N TRP A 152 6.12 -15.74 1.28
CA TRP A 152 6.27 -15.37 2.69
C TRP A 152 5.06 -15.84 3.49
N ASN A 153 5.30 -16.46 4.63
CA ASN A 153 4.28 -16.78 5.62
C ASN A 153 4.39 -15.76 6.76
N ILE A 154 3.40 -14.87 6.84
CA ILE A 154 3.32 -13.80 7.85
C ILE A 154 2.32 -14.22 8.91
N GLN A 155 2.77 -14.46 10.14
CA GLN A 155 1.88 -14.78 11.27
C GLN A 155 1.55 -13.51 12.07
N LEU A 156 0.26 -13.19 12.15
CA LEU A 156 -0.26 -12.06 12.90
C LEU A 156 -1.19 -12.53 14.03
N LYS A 157 -1.16 -11.84 15.18
CA LYS A 157 -2.06 -12.09 16.33
C LYS A 157 -2.86 -10.83 16.66
N ASP A 158 -4.15 -11.00 16.96
CA ASP A 158 -4.97 -9.97 17.63
C ASP A 158 -4.56 -9.84 19.10
N VAL A 159 -4.08 -8.66 19.49
CA VAL A 159 -3.56 -8.39 20.84
C VAL A 159 -4.64 -8.49 21.92
N TYR A 160 -5.93 -8.42 21.57
CA TYR A 160 -7.04 -8.56 22.52
C TYR A 160 -7.40 -10.02 22.82
N GLY A 161 -6.65 -11.00 22.31
CA GLY A 161 -6.81 -12.42 22.62
C GLY A 161 -7.48 -13.24 21.51
N GLY A 162 -7.29 -12.87 20.25
CA GLY A 162 -7.77 -13.64 19.10
C GLY A 162 -6.82 -14.75 18.64
N GLU A 163 -7.29 -15.54 17.69
CA GLU A 163 -6.55 -16.60 17.00
C GLU A 163 -5.35 -16.06 16.19
N LEU A 164 -4.39 -16.94 15.90
CA LEU A 164 -3.29 -16.65 14.97
C LEU A 164 -3.79 -16.69 13.53
N VAL A 165 -3.55 -15.62 12.78
CA VAL A 165 -3.84 -15.54 11.34
C VAL A 165 -2.52 -15.62 10.59
N THR A 166 -2.31 -16.71 9.84
CA THR A 166 -1.25 -16.80 8.84
C THR A 166 -1.73 -16.20 7.53
N ILE A 167 -0.96 -15.27 6.98
CA ILE A 167 -1.16 -14.70 5.64
C ILE A 167 0.01 -15.15 4.77
N THR A 168 -0.30 -15.92 3.73
CA THR A 168 0.66 -16.25 2.69
C THR A 168 0.69 -15.11 1.66
N VAL A 169 1.87 -14.52 1.48
CA VAL A 169 2.15 -13.48 0.47
C VAL A 169 3.02 -14.10 -0.61
N ASP A 170 2.58 -13.98 -1.86
CA ASP A 170 3.36 -14.34 -3.04
C ASP A 170 4.61 -13.43 -3.13
N ASP A 171 5.79 -14.04 -3.04
CA ASP A 171 7.07 -13.33 -3.18
C ASP A 171 7.39 -13.04 -4.65
N SER A 172 6.71 -13.65 -5.62
CA SER A 172 7.02 -13.39 -7.02
C SER A 172 6.84 -11.89 -7.32
N ASP A 173 7.81 -11.33 -8.06
CA ASP A 173 7.63 -10.04 -8.68
C ASP A 173 6.55 -10.19 -9.76
N GLN A 174 5.31 -9.84 -9.41
CA GLN A 174 4.19 -9.94 -10.33
C GLN A 174 4.35 -8.99 -11.54
N THR A 175 5.26 -8.01 -11.49
CA THR A 175 5.65 -7.18 -12.65
C THR A 175 6.69 -7.85 -13.57
N ALA A 176 7.27 -8.99 -13.18
CA ALA A 176 8.00 -9.86 -14.10
C ALA A 176 7.09 -10.41 -15.22
N PHE A 177 5.77 -10.45 -15.00
CA PHE A 177 4.74 -10.86 -15.96
C PHE A 177 3.87 -9.71 -16.49
N SER A 178 4.29 -8.45 -16.30
CA SER A 178 3.55 -7.25 -16.73
C SER A 178 4.10 -6.62 -18.02
N SER A 179 4.32 -7.42 -19.06
CA SER A 179 4.59 -6.96 -20.42
C SER A 179 3.47 -7.32 -21.41
N LEU A 180 3.38 -6.53 -22.49
CA LEU A 180 2.57 -6.78 -23.67
C LEU A 180 3.41 -6.52 -24.92
N GLY A 181 3.65 -7.56 -25.73
CA GLY A 181 4.60 -7.50 -26.84
C GLY A 181 6.05 -7.24 -26.41
N GLY A 182 6.39 -7.56 -25.16
CA GLY A 182 7.69 -7.26 -24.55
C GLY A 182 7.83 -5.85 -23.96
N ILE A 183 6.86 -4.94 -24.19
CA ILE A 183 6.86 -3.59 -23.61
C ILE A 183 6.26 -3.62 -22.20
N ARG A 184 6.91 -2.94 -21.26
CA ARG A 184 6.46 -2.76 -19.87
C ARG A 184 6.10 -1.31 -19.56
N LEU A 185 5.30 -1.10 -18.53
CA LEU A 185 5.07 0.25 -18.00
C LEU A 185 6.35 0.76 -17.31
N GLY A 186 6.68 2.02 -17.50
CA GLY A 186 7.96 2.59 -17.06
C GLY A 186 9.14 2.38 -18.01
N ASP A 187 8.97 1.73 -19.17
CA ASP A 187 9.96 1.71 -20.24
C ASP A 187 10.24 3.12 -20.79
N SER A 188 11.44 3.34 -21.34
CA SER A 188 11.78 4.58 -22.04
C SER A 188 11.38 4.53 -23.53
N PHE A 189 11.34 5.69 -24.19
CA PHE A 189 11.20 5.74 -25.65
C PHE A 189 12.29 4.91 -26.35
N GLU A 190 13.53 4.95 -25.88
CA GLU A 190 14.65 4.17 -26.41
C GLU A 190 14.43 2.65 -26.29
N ASP A 191 13.83 2.18 -25.19
CA ASP A 191 13.50 0.76 -24.99
C ASP A 191 12.37 0.31 -25.93
N VAL A 192 11.32 1.12 -26.08
CA VAL A 192 10.23 0.86 -27.04
C VAL A 192 10.77 0.71 -28.47
N ILE A 193 11.67 1.61 -28.89
CA ILE A 193 12.30 1.57 -30.21
C ILE A 193 13.28 0.40 -30.38
N LYS A 194 13.88 -0.08 -29.30
CA LYS A 194 14.75 -1.28 -29.27
C LYS A 194 13.94 -2.58 -29.39
N ILE A 195 12.69 -2.60 -28.90
CA ILE A 195 11.82 -3.79 -28.90
C ILE A 195 10.95 -3.84 -30.16
N LEU A 196 10.21 -2.77 -30.48
CA LEU A 196 9.26 -2.72 -31.61
C LEU A 196 9.85 -2.13 -32.90
N GLY A 197 11.05 -1.57 -32.85
CA GLY A 197 11.73 -0.97 -34.00
C GLY A 197 11.34 0.49 -34.26
N LYS A 198 11.65 0.98 -35.47
CA LYS A 198 11.59 2.42 -35.83
C LYS A 198 10.44 2.80 -36.77
N GLU A 199 9.55 1.87 -37.08
CA GLU A 199 8.43 2.08 -38.01
C GLU A 199 7.11 2.29 -37.27
N TYR A 200 6.88 3.53 -36.84
CA TYR A 200 5.70 3.96 -36.11
C TYR A 200 5.20 5.33 -36.62
N LYS A 201 3.90 5.61 -36.42
CA LYS A 201 3.31 6.93 -36.53
C LYS A 201 3.22 7.56 -35.15
N LYS A 202 3.83 8.74 -34.96
CA LYS A 202 3.67 9.54 -33.73
C LYS A 202 2.38 10.37 -33.81
N VAL A 203 1.61 10.39 -32.73
CA VAL A 203 0.47 11.31 -32.51
C VAL A 203 0.57 11.90 -31.11
N ASP A 204 0.49 13.23 -31.00
CA ASP A 204 0.29 13.90 -29.72
C ASP A 204 -1.20 13.83 -29.32
N ARG A 205 -1.49 13.38 -28.10
CA ARG A 205 -2.83 13.43 -27.47
C ARG A 205 -2.77 14.35 -26.24
N ILE A 206 -3.89 14.98 -25.92
CA ILE A 206 -4.03 15.90 -24.77
C ILE A 206 -4.92 15.25 -23.72
N ASP A 207 -4.53 15.33 -22.44
CA ASP A 207 -5.37 14.84 -21.34
C ASP A 207 -6.43 15.89 -20.97
N TYR A 208 -7.57 15.84 -21.65
CA TYR A 208 -8.68 16.76 -21.43
C TYR A 208 -9.51 16.47 -20.16
N SER A 209 -9.40 15.27 -19.57
CA SER A 209 -10.13 14.92 -18.34
C SER A 209 -9.27 15.04 -17.08
N GLY A 210 -7.94 15.02 -17.21
CA GLY A 210 -7.01 14.96 -16.07
C GLY A 210 -6.86 13.54 -15.50
N SER A 211 -7.33 12.52 -16.23
CA SER A 211 -7.35 11.12 -15.77
C SER A 211 -5.98 10.43 -15.86
N ILE A 212 -5.08 10.97 -16.69
CA ILE A 212 -3.69 10.53 -16.80
C ILE A 212 -2.79 11.40 -15.93
N GLY A 213 -3.11 12.69 -15.83
CA GLY A 213 -2.34 13.70 -15.09
C GLY A 213 -1.22 14.34 -15.91
N GLU A 214 -0.96 13.87 -17.12
CA GLU A 214 -0.02 14.48 -18.07
C GLU A 214 -0.46 14.31 -19.54
N ASP A 215 0.01 15.22 -20.38
CA ASP A 215 -0.16 15.22 -21.83
C ASP A 215 0.57 14.01 -22.46
N MET A 216 0.10 13.47 -23.60
CA MET A 216 0.53 12.14 -24.09
C MET A 216 1.14 12.13 -25.50
N ILE A 217 2.04 11.19 -25.74
CA ILE A 217 2.54 10.78 -27.05
C ILE A 217 2.11 9.33 -27.31
N VAL A 218 1.45 9.09 -28.42
CA VAL A 218 1.12 7.74 -28.90
C VAL A 218 1.98 7.38 -30.09
N LEU A 219 2.53 6.17 -30.03
CA LEU A 219 3.30 5.53 -31.09
C LEU A 219 2.46 4.38 -31.66
N GLU A 220 1.87 4.61 -32.83
CA GLU A 220 1.08 3.61 -33.56
C GLU A 220 2.02 2.78 -34.44
N PHE A 221 2.20 1.49 -34.13
CA PHE A 221 3.02 0.58 -34.93
C PHE A 221 2.16 -0.18 -35.96
N SER A 222 2.69 -0.35 -37.17
CA SER A 222 1.99 -0.89 -38.35
C SER A 222 1.40 -2.31 -38.17
N LYS A 223 1.90 -3.07 -37.18
CA LYS A 223 1.44 -4.40 -36.81
C LYS A 223 0.20 -4.43 -35.89
N GLY A 224 -0.31 -3.28 -35.44
CA GLY A 224 -1.48 -3.20 -34.56
C GLY A 224 -1.16 -3.24 -33.07
N ILE A 225 -0.12 -2.52 -32.64
CA ILE A 225 0.14 -2.17 -31.24
C ILE A 225 0.30 -0.65 -31.12
N GLU A 226 -0.33 -0.04 -30.11
CA GLU A 226 -0.13 1.35 -29.71
C GLU A 226 0.66 1.38 -28.39
N VAL A 227 1.72 2.18 -28.34
CA VAL A 227 2.46 2.48 -27.09
C VAL A 227 2.24 3.94 -26.73
N ILE A 228 1.75 4.20 -25.53
CA ILE A 228 1.42 5.53 -25.03
C ILE A 228 2.47 5.92 -23.97
N LEU A 229 3.15 7.04 -24.21
CA LEU A 229 4.09 7.65 -23.29
C LEU A 229 3.55 8.97 -22.75
N GLY A 230 3.85 9.27 -21.49
CA GLY A 230 3.68 10.61 -20.93
C GLY A 230 4.72 11.60 -21.47
N LYS A 231 4.33 12.87 -21.68
CA LYS A 231 5.24 13.94 -22.17
C LYS A 231 6.13 14.53 -21.09
N GLU A 232 5.71 14.51 -19.84
CA GLU A 232 6.45 15.04 -18.69
C GLU A 232 7.30 13.94 -18.04
N SER A 233 6.74 12.74 -17.88
CA SER A 233 7.49 11.57 -17.40
C SER A 233 8.47 11.01 -18.43
N ASN A 234 8.17 11.14 -19.73
CA ASN A 234 8.85 10.43 -20.83
C ASN A 234 8.90 8.90 -20.62
N LYS A 235 7.83 8.34 -20.04
CA LYS A 235 7.68 6.92 -19.70
C LYS A 235 6.46 6.29 -20.36
N VAL A 236 6.53 5.00 -20.67
CA VAL A 236 5.36 4.22 -21.07
C VAL A 236 4.35 4.14 -19.92
N ILE A 237 3.12 4.55 -20.18
CA ILE A 237 2.01 4.61 -19.21
C ILE A 237 0.81 3.74 -19.59
N MET A 238 0.72 3.33 -20.86
CA MET A 238 -0.24 2.37 -21.38
C MET A 238 0.30 1.71 -22.66
N VAL A 239 0.01 0.43 -22.85
CA VAL A 239 0.26 -0.34 -24.07
C VAL A 239 -1.04 -1.00 -24.49
N VAL A 240 -1.36 -0.96 -25.79
CA VAL A 240 -2.61 -1.52 -26.32
C VAL A 240 -2.32 -2.39 -27.54
N SER A 241 -2.71 -3.66 -27.53
CA SER A 241 -2.62 -4.57 -28.69
C SER A 241 -4.00 -4.80 -29.31
N HIS A 242 -4.02 -4.89 -30.65
CA HIS A 242 -5.16 -5.29 -31.47
C HIS A 242 -4.81 -6.48 -32.38
N SER A 243 -3.71 -7.18 -32.08
CA SER A 243 -3.04 -8.08 -33.03
C SER A 243 -2.53 -9.36 -32.35
N PRO A 244 -2.63 -10.53 -33.01
CA PRO A 244 -2.07 -11.79 -32.50
C PRO A 244 -0.54 -11.86 -32.55
N ASP A 245 0.14 -10.82 -33.08
CA ASP A 245 1.60 -10.71 -33.13
C ASP A 245 2.24 -10.33 -31.78
N PHE A 246 1.45 -9.96 -30.76
CA PHE A 246 1.93 -9.41 -29.49
C PHE A 246 1.30 -10.10 -28.29
N GLU A 247 2.03 -11.05 -27.70
CA GLU A 247 1.60 -11.79 -26.53
C GLU A 247 1.89 -11.06 -25.21
N THR A 248 1.13 -11.39 -24.16
CA THR A 248 1.52 -11.12 -22.78
C THR A 248 2.60 -12.11 -22.31
N ASP A 249 3.27 -11.83 -21.18
CA ASP A 249 4.28 -12.74 -20.61
C ASP A 249 3.73 -14.13 -20.21
N LEU A 250 2.41 -14.32 -20.13
CA LEU A 250 1.76 -15.63 -19.96
C LEU A 250 1.36 -16.29 -21.30
N GLY A 251 1.74 -15.72 -22.43
CA GLY A 251 1.45 -16.21 -23.78
C GLY A 251 -0.04 -16.12 -24.15
N VAL A 252 -0.69 -14.99 -23.87
CA VAL A 252 -2.07 -14.71 -24.30
C VAL A 252 -2.05 -13.64 -25.39
N ASN A 253 -2.83 -13.85 -26.45
CA ASN A 253 -2.85 -13.01 -27.66
C ASN A 253 -4.27 -12.51 -27.98
N VAL A 254 -4.36 -11.45 -28.79
CA VAL A 254 -5.65 -11.07 -29.41
C VAL A 254 -6.10 -12.23 -30.32
N GLY A 255 -7.37 -12.61 -30.22
CA GLY A 255 -7.94 -13.80 -30.86
C GLY A 255 -7.97 -15.05 -29.99
N ASP A 256 -7.28 -15.10 -28.84
CA ASP A 256 -7.44 -16.18 -27.86
C ASP A 256 -8.86 -16.21 -27.26
N ARG A 257 -9.27 -17.37 -26.75
CA ARG A 257 -10.59 -17.55 -26.10
C ARG A 257 -10.52 -17.18 -24.62
N ALA A 258 -11.61 -16.64 -24.08
CA ALA A 258 -11.74 -16.23 -22.68
C ALA A 258 -11.35 -17.34 -21.68
N LYS A 259 -11.62 -18.61 -21.97
CA LYS A 259 -11.14 -19.72 -21.13
C LYS A 259 -9.62 -19.78 -20.99
N VAL A 260 -8.86 -19.52 -22.06
CA VAL A 260 -7.38 -19.52 -22.05
C VAL A 260 -6.87 -18.35 -21.19
N VAL A 261 -7.52 -17.18 -21.29
CA VAL A 261 -7.27 -16.04 -20.40
C VAL A 261 -7.49 -16.44 -18.95
N PHE A 262 -8.65 -17.01 -18.64
CA PHE A 262 -9.06 -17.34 -17.27
C PHE A 262 -8.25 -18.49 -16.65
N GLU A 263 -7.92 -19.52 -17.42
CA GLU A 263 -7.04 -20.64 -17.02
C GLU A 263 -5.62 -20.17 -16.66
N LYS A 264 -5.15 -19.07 -17.30
CA LYS A 264 -3.82 -18.50 -17.05
C LYS A 264 -3.80 -17.43 -15.96
N TYR A 265 -4.75 -16.50 -15.97
CA TYR A 265 -4.73 -15.30 -15.11
C TYR A 265 -5.44 -15.49 -13.76
N LYS A 266 -6.63 -16.10 -13.69
CA LYS A 266 -7.37 -16.25 -12.42
C LYS A 266 -6.61 -17.01 -11.31
N PRO A 267 -5.74 -17.99 -11.60
CA PRO A 267 -4.92 -18.65 -10.57
C PRO A 267 -3.74 -17.82 -10.06
N ARG A 268 -3.46 -16.64 -10.61
CA ARG A 268 -2.26 -15.82 -10.34
C ARG A 268 -2.58 -14.41 -9.89
N PHE A 269 -3.66 -13.83 -10.40
CA PHE A 269 -3.98 -12.42 -10.25
C PHE A 269 -5.43 -12.24 -9.77
N ALA A 270 -5.63 -11.30 -8.85
CA ALA A 270 -6.96 -10.88 -8.45
C ALA A 270 -7.67 -10.17 -9.61
N GLU A 271 -8.92 -10.52 -9.87
CA GLU A 271 -9.77 -9.75 -10.79
C GLU A 271 -10.12 -8.40 -10.19
N VAL A 272 -10.09 -7.35 -11.02
CA VAL A 272 -10.26 -5.96 -10.59
C VAL A 272 -11.68 -5.71 -10.10
N LYS A 273 -11.81 -4.93 -9.02
CA LYS A 273 -13.09 -4.36 -8.58
C LYS A 273 -13.32 -2.99 -9.19
N SER A 274 -14.57 -2.72 -9.57
CA SER A 274 -15.00 -1.41 -10.03
C SER A 274 -14.74 -0.33 -8.97
N ARG A 275 -14.58 0.92 -9.41
CA ARG A 275 -14.48 2.10 -8.53
C ARG A 275 -15.87 2.66 -8.20
N HIS A 276 -16.88 2.29 -8.98
CA HIS A 276 -18.26 2.80 -8.88
C HIS A 276 -19.21 1.83 -8.16
N GLY A 277 -18.73 0.63 -7.80
CA GLY A 277 -19.50 -0.40 -7.11
C GLY A 277 -18.69 -1.67 -6.80
N ASP A 278 -19.30 -2.62 -6.10
CA ASP A 278 -18.67 -3.89 -5.68
C ASP A 278 -18.53 -4.92 -6.82
N GLU A 279 -18.93 -4.61 -8.06
CA GLU A 279 -18.82 -5.52 -9.18
C GLU A 279 -17.37 -5.86 -9.57
N THR A 280 -17.16 -7.12 -10.00
CA THR A 280 -15.88 -7.58 -10.55
C THR A 280 -15.84 -7.28 -12.04
N LEU A 281 -14.84 -6.53 -12.49
CA LEU A 281 -14.59 -6.23 -13.90
C LEU A 281 -14.03 -7.50 -14.58
N THR A 282 -14.91 -8.26 -15.22
CA THR A 282 -14.55 -9.54 -15.85
C THR A 282 -13.48 -9.32 -16.93
N GLY A 283 -12.37 -10.06 -16.84
CA GLY A 283 -11.24 -9.92 -17.77
C GLY A 283 -10.22 -8.83 -17.41
N TRP A 284 -10.39 -8.13 -16.30
CA TRP A 284 -9.40 -7.20 -15.75
C TRP A 284 -8.66 -7.85 -14.59
N PHE A 285 -7.34 -7.75 -14.56
CA PHE A 285 -6.48 -8.38 -13.54
C PHE A 285 -5.46 -7.41 -12.97
N HIS A 286 -5.33 -7.35 -11.64
CA HIS A 286 -4.24 -6.61 -10.97
C HIS A 286 -2.92 -7.38 -11.06
N LEU A 287 -1.84 -6.71 -11.49
CA LEU A 287 -0.50 -7.30 -11.67
C LEU A 287 0.52 -6.83 -10.59
N GLY A 288 0.03 -6.21 -9.51
CA GLY A 288 0.86 -5.48 -8.54
C GLY A 288 1.30 -4.10 -9.05
N ASN A 289 1.92 -3.29 -8.17
CA ASN A 289 2.50 -1.97 -8.46
C ASN A 289 1.58 -1.02 -9.26
N GLU A 290 0.32 -0.93 -8.84
CA GLU A 290 -0.79 -0.22 -9.54
C GLU A 290 -1.10 -0.70 -10.97
N GLN A 291 -0.48 -1.75 -11.50
CA GLN A 291 -0.68 -2.18 -12.89
C GLN A 291 -1.90 -3.09 -13.05
N VAL A 292 -2.56 -2.98 -14.20
CA VAL A 292 -3.65 -3.87 -14.63
C VAL A 292 -3.41 -4.39 -16.05
N MET A 293 -3.76 -5.67 -16.25
CA MET A 293 -3.96 -6.25 -17.58
C MET A 293 -5.46 -6.35 -17.84
N VAL A 294 -5.91 -5.84 -18.98
CA VAL A 294 -7.32 -5.89 -19.42
C VAL A 294 -7.43 -6.68 -20.70
N PHE A 295 -8.27 -7.70 -20.68
CA PHE A 295 -8.68 -8.46 -21.86
C PHE A 295 -10.10 -8.01 -22.25
N ASP A 296 -10.20 -7.25 -23.32
CA ASP A 296 -11.47 -6.79 -23.90
C ASP A 296 -11.97 -7.86 -24.89
N PHE A 297 -13.21 -8.29 -24.71
CA PHE A 297 -13.91 -9.29 -25.52
C PHE A 297 -14.98 -8.69 -26.45
N ASN A 298 -15.23 -7.37 -26.42
CA ASN A 298 -16.29 -6.70 -27.19
C ASN A 298 -15.98 -5.25 -27.67
N LYS A 299 -14.72 -4.91 -27.97
CA LYS A 299 -14.24 -3.64 -28.56
C LYS A 299 -15.19 -2.81 -29.45
N ALA A 300 -16.09 -3.44 -30.18
CA ALA A 300 -17.14 -2.79 -30.97
C ALA A 300 -18.06 -1.83 -30.17
N ASP A 301 -18.23 -2.01 -28.86
CA ASP A 301 -19.00 -1.10 -27.99
C ASP A 301 -18.21 0.13 -27.49
N GLN A 302 -16.88 0.14 -27.69
CA GLN A 302 -15.93 1.17 -27.27
C GLN A 302 -15.77 1.33 -25.75
N VAL A 303 -16.19 0.33 -24.96
CA VAL A 303 -15.94 0.27 -23.50
C VAL A 303 -15.16 -0.99 -23.14
N ARG A 304 -14.19 -0.86 -22.23
CA ARG A 304 -13.34 -1.99 -21.81
C ARG A 304 -13.99 -2.87 -20.73
N THR A 305 -15.19 -2.52 -20.28
CA THR A 305 -15.98 -3.23 -19.27
C THR A 305 -16.76 -4.37 -19.93
N ASN A 306 -16.31 -5.62 -19.75
CA ASN A 306 -16.91 -6.75 -20.43
C ASN A 306 -18.21 -7.25 -19.78
N GLU A 307 -19.29 -7.28 -20.54
CA GLU A 307 -20.51 -8.00 -20.17
C GLU A 307 -20.60 -9.38 -20.84
N ASN A 308 -21.36 -10.31 -20.25
CA ASN A 308 -21.81 -11.57 -20.85
C ASN A 308 -20.71 -12.48 -21.45
N VAL A 309 -19.47 -12.40 -20.95
CA VAL A 309 -18.32 -13.19 -21.44
C VAL A 309 -18.57 -14.69 -21.24
N ILE A 310 -18.50 -15.47 -22.33
CA ILE A 310 -18.59 -16.93 -22.30
C ILE A 310 -17.21 -17.56 -22.57
N PRO A 311 -16.97 -18.85 -22.21
CA PRO A 311 -15.65 -19.48 -22.34
C PRO A 311 -15.02 -19.47 -23.75
N ASP A 312 -15.85 -19.32 -24.78
CA ASP A 312 -15.43 -19.25 -26.20
C ASP A 312 -15.50 -17.83 -26.81
N SER A 313 -15.82 -16.78 -26.03
CA SER A 313 -15.63 -15.38 -26.44
C SER A 313 -14.17 -15.11 -26.78
N THR A 314 -13.88 -14.36 -27.84
CA THR A 314 -12.52 -14.06 -28.29
C THR A 314 -12.02 -12.71 -27.81
N VAL A 315 -10.77 -12.64 -27.34
CA VAL A 315 -10.08 -11.37 -27.04
C VAL A 315 -10.01 -10.52 -28.32
N GLN A 316 -10.43 -9.26 -28.25
CA GLN A 316 -10.43 -8.29 -29.36
C GLN A 316 -9.41 -7.17 -29.14
N GLU A 317 -9.10 -6.85 -27.87
CA GLU A 317 -8.06 -5.90 -27.47
C GLU A 317 -7.41 -6.37 -26.16
N ILE A 318 -6.11 -6.13 -26.00
CA ILE A 318 -5.38 -6.31 -24.74
C ILE A 318 -4.79 -4.96 -24.35
N VAL A 319 -4.94 -4.57 -23.08
CA VAL A 319 -4.38 -3.34 -22.52
C VAL A 319 -3.53 -3.65 -21.29
N LEU A 320 -2.32 -3.12 -21.26
CA LEU A 320 -1.49 -3.01 -20.07
C LEU A 320 -1.45 -1.53 -19.67
N ALA A 321 -1.84 -1.19 -18.44
CA ALA A 321 -1.93 0.21 -17.98
C ALA A 321 -1.86 0.32 -16.45
N TYR A 322 -1.62 1.53 -15.93
CA TYR A 322 -1.80 1.81 -14.50
C TYR A 322 -3.29 1.98 -14.16
N TRP A 323 -3.73 1.37 -13.07
CA TRP A 323 -5.10 1.39 -12.55
C TRP A 323 -5.62 2.81 -12.29
N LYS A 324 -4.75 3.72 -11.85
CA LYS A 324 -5.09 5.14 -11.63
C LYS A 324 -5.52 5.89 -12.89
N HIS A 325 -5.20 5.38 -14.09
CA HIS A 325 -5.59 5.96 -15.38
C HIS A 325 -7.00 5.56 -15.83
N PHE A 326 -7.74 4.83 -15.00
CA PHE A 326 -9.15 4.49 -15.19
C PHE A 326 -10.01 5.14 -14.12
N ASP A 327 -11.17 5.64 -14.53
CA ASP A 327 -12.23 6.20 -13.68
C ASP A 327 -13.23 5.11 -13.33
#